data_AF-A0A0Q9EKL3-F1
#
_entry.id   AF-A0A0Q9EKL3-F1
#
_cell.length_a   1.000
_cell.length_b   1.000
_cell.length_c   1.000
_cell.angle_alpha   90.00
_cell.angle_beta   90.00
_cell.angle_gamma   90.00
#
_symmetry.space_group_name_H-M   'P 1'
#
loop_
_entity.id
_entity.type
_entity.pdbx_description
1 polymer ?
#
loop_
_entity_poly.entity_id
_entity_poly.type
_entity_poly.pdbx_seq_one_letter_code
_entity_poly.pdbx_strand_id
1 'polypeptide(L)'
;MTQRTVPCSACRPQGARLLLSNKSLLPLLWRLFPDHPNLLPASHDPADIDGPLVAKPRHGREGEGVMVFESAPLLAAPATVYQAYSPLYRSAAGHVVLGAWVVGDVAAGLGMREDDDRVTRNGSRFVPHCFD
;
A
#
# COMPACT_ATOMS: atom_id res chain seq x y z
N MET A 1 25.96 3.98 -38.79
CA MET A 1 25.46 3.56 -37.47
C MET A 1 24.02 4.01 -37.35
N THR A 2 23.08 3.17 -37.74
CA THR A 2 21.64 3.43 -37.63
C THR A 2 21.21 3.19 -36.19
N GLN A 3 20.80 4.25 -35.50
CA GLN A 3 20.15 4.16 -34.20
C GLN A 3 18.85 3.38 -34.37
N ARG A 4 18.85 2.12 -33.91
CA ARG A 4 17.61 1.37 -33.72
C ARG A 4 16.93 1.96 -32.48
N THR A 5 15.93 2.80 -32.70
CA THR A 5 14.93 3.11 -31.67
C THR A 5 14.21 1.82 -31.32
N VAL A 6 14.42 1.31 -30.10
CA VAL A 6 13.61 0.21 -29.56
C VAL A 6 12.23 0.80 -29.25
N PRO A 7 11.14 0.38 -29.92
CA PRO A 7 9.82 0.85 -29.57
C PRO A 7 9.50 0.34 -28.16
N CYS A 8 9.29 1.27 -27.23
CA CYS A 8 8.89 0.94 -25.86
C CYS A 8 7.42 0.48 -25.86
N SER A 9 7.19 -0.77 -26.26
CA SER A 9 5.93 -1.49 -26.03
C SER A 9 5.78 -1.91 -24.55
N ALA A 10 6.80 -1.68 -23.72
CA ALA A 10 6.88 -2.09 -22.32
C ALA A 10 6.27 -1.08 -21.34
N CYS A 11 5.91 0.13 -21.78
CA CYS A 11 5.20 1.06 -20.91
C CYS A 11 3.73 0.62 -20.85
N ARG A 12 3.30 0.04 -19.72
CA ARG A 12 1.92 -0.45 -19.52
C ARG A 12 0.91 0.59 -20.05
N PRO A 13 -0.20 0.15 -20.70
CA PRO A 13 -1.23 1.08 -21.16
C PRO A 13 -1.64 1.98 -20.00
N GLN A 14 -1.71 3.30 -20.25
CA GLN A 14 -1.81 4.33 -19.22
C GLN A 14 -2.94 4.05 -18.19
N GLY A 15 -4.04 3.44 -18.62
CA GLY A 15 -5.17 3.06 -17.78
C GLY A 15 -4.88 1.95 -16.76
N ALA A 16 -4.04 0.97 -17.08
CA ALA A 16 -3.72 -0.13 -16.15
C ALA A 16 -2.96 0.37 -14.90
N ARG A 17 -2.17 1.44 -15.06
CA ARG A 17 -1.42 2.04 -13.96
C ARG A 17 -2.33 2.76 -12.96
N LEU A 18 -3.42 3.37 -13.44
CA LEU A 18 -4.41 4.06 -12.62
C LEU A 18 -5.26 3.08 -11.79
N LEU A 19 -5.60 1.92 -12.38
CA LEU A 19 -6.33 0.86 -11.67
C LEU A 19 -5.51 0.32 -10.49
N LEU A 20 -4.23 0.02 -10.74
CA LEU A 20 -3.35 -0.56 -9.71
C LEU A 20 -2.97 0.43 -8.59
N SER A 21 -3.07 1.74 -8.83
CA SER A 21 -2.83 2.75 -7.80
C SER A 21 -4.07 3.13 -6.99
N ASN A 22 -5.26 2.62 -7.34
CA ASN A 22 -6.50 2.91 -6.63
C ASN A 22 -6.72 1.92 -5.49
N LYS A 23 -6.84 2.42 -4.26
CA LYS A 23 -7.05 1.55 -3.07
C LYS A 23 -8.41 0.86 -3.04
N SER A 24 -9.36 1.26 -3.88
CA SER A 24 -10.65 0.57 -4.05
C SER A 24 -10.48 -0.86 -4.58
N LEU A 25 -9.29 -1.21 -5.08
CA LEU A 25 -8.94 -2.58 -5.41
C LEU A 25 -8.80 -3.47 -4.16
N LEU A 26 -8.47 -2.92 -2.98
CA LEU A 26 -8.26 -3.73 -1.77
C LEU A 26 -9.54 -4.46 -1.31
N PRO A 27 -10.72 -3.81 -1.20
CA PRO A 27 -11.96 -4.53 -0.89
C PRO A 27 -12.38 -5.55 -1.96
N LEU A 28 -11.99 -5.33 -3.23
CA LEU A 28 -12.24 -6.31 -4.29
C LEU A 28 -11.33 -7.54 -4.13
N LEU A 29 -10.03 -7.33 -3.90
CA LEU A 29 -9.08 -8.42 -3.67
C LEU A 29 -9.45 -9.24 -2.44
N TRP A 30 -9.85 -8.58 -1.35
CA TRP A 30 -10.29 -9.27 -0.14
C TRP A 30 -11.51 -10.16 -0.39
N ARG A 31 -12.53 -9.65 -1.10
CA ARG A 31 -13.72 -10.45 -1.44
C ARG A 31 -13.42 -11.65 -2.34
N LEU A 32 -12.44 -11.53 -3.24
CA LEU A 32 -12.08 -12.60 -4.16
C LEU A 32 -11.13 -13.64 -3.52
N PHE A 33 -10.30 -13.22 -2.56
CA PHE A 33 -9.26 -14.05 -1.94
C PHE A 33 -9.17 -13.81 -0.41
N PRO A 34 -10.24 -14.11 0.35
CA PRO A 34 -10.32 -13.76 1.78
C PRO A 34 -9.26 -14.46 2.64
N ASP A 35 -8.79 -15.65 2.28
CA ASP A 35 -7.81 -16.39 3.08
C ASP A 35 -6.36 -16.20 2.61
N HIS A 36 -6.11 -15.21 1.76
CA HIS A 36 -4.77 -14.99 1.22
C HIS A 36 -3.83 -14.42 2.30
N PRO A 37 -2.66 -15.05 2.56
CA PRO A 37 -1.80 -14.71 3.70
C PRO A 37 -1.23 -13.29 3.66
N ASN A 38 -1.14 -12.68 2.47
CA ASN A 38 -0.65 -11.31 2.28
C ASN A 38 -1.77 -10.26 2.12
N LEU A 39 -3.03 -10.63 2.31
CA LEU A 39 -4.15 -9.69 2.28
C LEU A 39 -4.68 -9.44 3.68
N LEU A 40 -5.24 -8.24 3.88
CA LEU A 40 -5.91 -7.84 5.10
C LEU A 40 -7.38 -7.52 4.77
N PRO A 41 -8.30 -7.75 5.72
CA PRO A 41 -9.69 -7.34 5.59
C PRO A 41 -9.79 -5.88 5.15
N ALA A 42 -10.57 -5.62 4.11
CA ALA A 42 -10.77 -4.27 3.57
C ALA A 42 -12.20 -4.07 3.08
N SER A 43 -12.79 -2.92 3.38
CA SER A 43 -14.15 -2.54 2.96
C SER A 43 -14.25 -1.05 2.65
N HIS A 44 -15.37 -0.65 2.05
CA HIS A 44 -15.79 0.74 1.96
C HIS A 44 -16.62 1.19 3.17
N ASP A 45 -17.10 0.24 3.98
CA ASP A 45 -17.80 0.48 5.23
C ASP A 45 -16.88 0.12 6.41
N PRO A 46 -16.63 1.04 7.37
CA PRO A 46 -15.81 0.73 8.53
C PRO A 46 -16.43 -0.34 9.44
N ALA A 47 -17.76 -0.54 9.41
CA ALA A 47 -18.44 -1.53 10.24
C ALA A 47 -18.13 -2.99 9.85
N ASP A 48 -17.63 -3.21 8.63
CA ASP A 48 -17.24 -4.54 8.14
C ASP A 48 -15.84 -4.99 8.63
N ILE A 49 -15.15 -4.15 9.39
CA ILE A 49 -13.78 -4.41 9.85
C ILE A 49 -13.78 -4.61 11.36
N ASP A 50 -13.38 -5.80 11.79
CA ASP A 50 -13.23 -6.11 13.20
C ASP A 50 -11.95 -5.49 13.79
N GLY A 51 -12.09 -4.80 14.92
CA GLY A 51 -10.96 -4.25 15.68
C GLY A 51 -10.37 -2.95 15.12
N PRO A 52 -9.10 -2.65 15.44
CA PRO A 52 -8.42 -1.45 14.96
C PRO A 52 -8.31 -1.43 13.43
N LEU A 53 -8.44 -0.25 12.82
CA LEU A 53 -8.50 -0.10 11.37
C LEU A 53 -7.82 1.17 10.88
N VAL A 54 -7.55 1.21 9.58
CA VAL A 54 -6.96 2.34 8.89
C VAL A 54 -7.91 2.86 7.82
N ALA A 55 -8.25 4.14 7.88
CA ALA A 55 -8.91 4.85 6.81
C ALA A 55 -7.88 5.38 5.82
N LYS A 56 -8.06 5.10 4.53
CA LYS A 56 -7.16 5.50 3.45
C LYS A 56 -7.94 6.17 2.32
N PRO A 57 -7.58 7.38 1.90
CA PRO A 57 -8.16 7.98 0.70
C PRO A 57 -7.87 7.11 -0.53
N ARG A 58 -8.89 6.89 -1.38
CA ARG A 58 -8.79 6.00 -2.56
C ARG A 58 -7.62 6.34 -3.47
N HIS A 59 -7.34 7.63 -3.64
CA HIS A 59 -6.28 8.16 -4.50
C HIS A 59 -5.13 8.83 -3.73
N GLY A 60 -5.15 8.81 -2.39
CA GLY A 60 -4.09 9.44 -1.58
C GLY A 60 -2.74 8.76 -1.79
N ARG A 61 -1.65 9.49 -1.60
CA ARG A 61 -0.29 8.98 -1.81
C ARG A 61 0.55 9.18 -0.56
N GLU A 62 1.58 8.36 -0.37
CA GLU A 62 2.68 8.71 0.54
C GLU A 62 2.23 9.08 1.98
N GLY A 63 1.25 8.34 2.51
CA GLY A 63 0.68 8.56 3.84
C GLY A 63 -0.39 9.65 3.93
N GLU A 64 -0.67 10.37 2.84
CA GLU A 64 -1.67 11.44 2.79
C GLU A 64 -3.06 10.96 3.18
N GLY A 65 -3.64 11.66 4.17
CA GLY A 65 -5.00 11.42 4.66
C GLY A 65 -5.20 10.06 5.33
N VAL A 66 -4.13 9.31 5.59
CA VAL A 66 -4.21 8.04 6.30
C VAL A 66 -4.47 8.32 7.78
N MET A 67 -5.54 7.72 8.31
CA MET A 67 -5.91 7.81 9.72
C MET A 67 -6.02 6.43 10.33
N VAL A 68 -5.51 6.26 11.55
CA VAL A 68 -5.60 5.01 12.31
C VAL A 68 -6.67 5.19 13.39
N PHE A 69 -7.56 4.23 13.48
CA PHE A 69 -8.63 4.18 14.48
C PHE A 69 -8.49 2.91 15.32
N GLU A 70 -8.64 3.02 16.63
CA GLU A 70 -8.64 1.86 17.53
C GLU A 70 -9.98 1.10 17.46
N SER A 71 -11.04 1.74 16.95
CA SER A 71 -12.36 1.14 16.68
C SER A 71 -13.04 1.83 15.50
N ALA A 72 -14.00 1.15 14.88
CA ALA A 72 -14.70 1.68 13.71
C ALA A 72 -15.36 3.06 13.96
N PRO A 73 -15.13 4.07 13.10
CA PRO A 73 -15.87 5.31 13.17
C PRO A 73 -17.35 5.08 12.84
N LEU A 74 -18.24 5.85 13.48
CA LEU A 74 -19.69 5.72 13.30
C LEU A 74 -20.15 6.01 11.86
N LEU A 75 -19.43 6.88 11.15
CA LEU A 75 -19.77 7.30 9.79
C LEU A 75 -18.60 7.04 8.85
N ALA A 76 -18.91 6.47 7.69
CA ALA A 76 -17.95 6.32 6.63
C ALA A 76 -17.63 7.69 5.98
N ALA A 77 -16.36 8.08 5.99
CA ALA A 77 -15.83 9.17 5.19
C ALA A 77 -15.97 8.89 3.68
N PRO A 78 -16.26 9.92 2.86
CA PRO A 78 -16.38 9.78 1.42
C PRO A 78 -15.04 9.39 0.78
N ALA A 79 -15.09 8.74 -0.39
CA ALA A 79 -13.93 8.35 -1.18
C ALA A 79 -12.80 7.65 -0.39
N THR A 80 -13.18 6.88 0.63
CA THR A 80 -12.28 6.22 1.57
C THR A 80 -12.38 4.70 1.43
N VAL A 81 -11.31 4.02 1.81
CA VAL A 81 -11.23 2.57 2.01
C VAL A 81 -10.76 2.34 3.44
N TYR A 82 -11.42 1.43 4.12
CA TYR A 82 -11.05 0.96 5.45
C TYR A 82 -10.36 -0.38 5.30
N GLN A 83 -9.30 -0.58 6.08
CA GLN A 83 -8.55 -1.83 6.10
C GLN A 83 -8.20 -2.16 7.54
N ALA A 84 -8.26 -3.44 7.92
CA ALA A 84 -7.80 -3.90 9.22
C ALA A 84 -6.39 -3.39 9.49
N TYR A 85 -6.17 -2.88 10.70
CA TYR A 85 -4.89 -2.36 11.10
C TYR A 85 -3.94 -3.51 11.40
N SER A 86 -2.79 -3.51 10.73
CA SER A 86 -1.66 -4.37 11.07
C SER A 86 -0.51 -3.46 11.49
N PRO A 87 0.01 -3.59 12.72
CA PRO A 87 1.11 -2.75 13.18
C PRO A 87 2.36 -3.00 12.35
N LEU A 88 3.03 -1.91 11.98
CA LEU A 88 4.35 -2.01 11.36
C LEU A 88 5.35 -2.58 12.37
N TYR A 89 6.35 -3.29 11.85
CA TYR A 89 7.48 -3.72 12.68
C TYR A 89 8.15 -2.48 13.29
N ARG A 90 8.40 -2.52 14.60
CA ARG A 90 9.03 -1.42 15.33
C ARG A 90 10.47 -1.78 15.66
N SER A 91 11.42 -1.10 15.02
CA SER A 91 12.84 -1.13 15.35
C SER A 91 13.13 -0.18 16.53
N ALA A 92 14.38 -0.14 17.00
CA ALA A 92 14.82 0.89 17.93
C ALA A 92 14.77 2.31 17.35
N ALA A 93 14.78 2.43 16.02
CA ALA A 93 14.84 3.71 15.32
C ALA A 93 13.48 4.16 14.74
N GLY A 94 12.46 3.28 14.69
CA GLY A 94 11.10 3.68 14.31
C GLY A 94 10.23 2.53 13.81
N HIS A 95 9.19 2.88 13.07
CA HIS A 95 8.29 1.97 12.37
C HIS A 95 8.79 1.70 10.96
N VAL A 96 8.91 0.43 10.61
CA VAL A 96 9.52 -0.03 9.37
C VAL A 96 8.46 -0.56 8.41
N VAL A 97 8.54 -0.13 7.15
CA VAL A 97 7.77 -0.70 6.04
C VAL A 97 8.72 -1.26 4.98
N LEU A 98 8.37 -2.42 4.45
CA LEU A 98 9.05 -3.04 3.32
C LEU A 98 8.34 -2.69 2.01
N GLY A 99 9.10 -2.34 0.99
CA GLY A 99 8.61 -2.16 -0.37
C GLY A 99 9.27 -3.15 -1.31
N ALA A 100 8.47 -3.96 -2.01
CA ALA A 100 8.95 -4.85 -3.06
C ALA A 100 8.74 -4.23 -4.44
N TRP A 101 9.76 -4.29 -5.29
CA TRP A 101 9.73 -3.80 -6.66
C TRP A 101 9.47 -4.95 -7.61
N VAL A 102 8.47 -4.77 -8.49
CA VAL A 102 8.15 -5.74 -9.55
C VAL A 102 8.46 -5.12 -10.90
N VAL A 103 9.30 -5.78 -11.70
CA VAL A 103 9.65 -5.39 -13.07
C VAL A 103 9.05 -6.43 -14.01
N GLY A 104 8.08 -5.99 -14.81
CA GLY A 104 7.24 -6.93 -15.57
C GLY A 104 6.34 -7.72 -14.61
N ASP A 105 6.63 -9.01 -14.50
CA ASP A 105 6.00 -10.01 -13.63
C ASP A 105 6.97 -10.61 -12.60
N VAL A 106 8.21 -10.10 -12.52
CA VAL A 106 9.26 -10.60 -11.63
C VAL A 106 9.50 -9.65 -10.46
N ALA A 107 9.55 -10.17 -9.24
CA ALA A 107 10.05 -9.43 -8.08
C ALA A 107 11.56 -9.21 -8.24
N ALA A 108 11.96 -7.95 -8.40
CA ALA A 108 13.31 -7.57 -8.82
C ALA A 108 14.10 -6.80 -7.76
N GLY A 109 13.45 -6.40 -6.65
CA GLY A 109 14.14 -5.69 -5.58
C GLY A 109 13.30 -5.52 -4.34
N LEU A 110 13.98 -5.26 -3.22
CA LEU A 110 13.40 -4.89 -1.94
C LEU A 110 13.93 -3.52 -1.54
N GLY A 111 13.15 -2.78 -0.78
CA GLY A 111 13.56 -1.55 -0.11
C GLY A 111 12.92 -1.49 1.27
N MET A 112 13.57 -0.75 2.17
CA MET A 112 13.08 -0.55 3.52
C MET A 112 12.97 0.94 3.78
N ARG A 113 11.86 1.35 4.41
CA ARG A 113 11.67 2.73 4.86
C ARG A 113 11.30 2.73 6.33
N GLU A 114 11.78 3.74 7.04
CA GLU A 114 11.54 3.91 8.46
C GLU A 114 11.01 5.31 8.77
N ASP A 115 10.03 5.38 9.66
CA ASP A 115 9.42 6.62 10.14
C ASP A 115 9.26 6.56 11.67
N ASP A 116 9.28 7.70 12.34
CA ASP A 116 9.05 7.74 13.78
C ASP A 116 7.57 7.45 14.09
N ASP A 117 6.67 7.78 13.17
CA ASP A 117 5.22 7.56 13.27
C ASP A 117 4.75 6.21 12.70
N ARG A 118 3.59 5.74 13.16
CA ARG A 118 2.90 4.53 12.66
C ARG A 118 2.50 4.60 11.17
N VAL A 119 2.51 5.80 10.59
CA VAL A 119 2.16 6.08 9.19
C VAL A 119 3.38 6.66 8.47
N THR A 120 3.95 5.89 7.56
CA THR A 120 5.08 6.33 6.75
C THR A 120 4.67 7.37 5.72
N ARG A 121 5.47 8.42 5.56
CA ARG A 121 5.24 9.59 4.69
C ARG A 121 6.29 9.73 3.60
N ASN A 122 6.31 10.82 2.84
CA ASN A 122 7.42 11.12 1.91
C ASN A 122 8.76 11.33 2.60
N GLY A 123 8.74 11.96 3.77
CA GLY A 123 9.95 12.25 4.55
C GLY A 123 10.56 11.03 5.24
N SER A 124 9.91 9.86 5.21
CA SER A 124 10.44 8.65 5.85
C SER A 124 11.79 8.26 5.27
N ARG A 125 12.70 7.89 6.15
CA ARG A 125 14.10 7.57 5.86
C ARG A 125 14.18 6.30 5.04
N PHE A 126 15.02 6.28 4.01
CA PHE A 126 15.36 5.03 3.31
C PHE A 126 16.49 4.34 4.06
N VAL A 127 16.30 3.06 4.40
CA VAL A 127 17.25 2.30 5.21
C VAL A 127 17.97 1.28 4.31
N PRO A 128 19.32 1.29 4.27
CA PRO A 128 20.06 0.28 3.54
C PRO A 128 19.85 -1.10 4.18
N HIS A 129 19.79 -2.13 3.34
CA HIS A 129 19.69 -3.52 3.77
C HIS A 129 20.64 -4.37 2.94
N CYS A 130 21.11 -5.47 3.53
CA CYS A 130 21.92 -6.47 2.86
C CYS A 130 21.33 -7.86 3.13
N PHE A 131 21.58 -8.78 2.21
CA PHE A 131 21.31 -10.20 2.37
C PHE A 131 22.67 -10.89 2.42
N ASP A 132 22.82 -11.84 3.33
CA ASP A 132 24.00 -12.71 3.39
C ASP A 132 23.88 -13.87 2.39
#